data_AF-A0A8J4NZM6-F1
#
_entry.id   AF-A0A8J4NZM6-F1
#
_cell.length_a   1.000
_cell.length_b   1.000
_cell.length_c   1.000
_cell.angle_alpha   90.00
_cell.angle_beta   90.00
_cell.angle_gamma   90.00
#
_symmetry.space_group_name_H-M   'P 1'
#
loop_
_entity.id
_entity.type
_entity.pdbx_description
1 polymer ?
#
loop_
_entity_poly.entity_id
_entity_poly.type
_entity_poly.pdbx_seq_one_letter_code
_entity_poly.pdbx_strand_id
1 'polypeptide(L)'
;LHLLGAEGSALLLHPGLARRRLAAVLRARPAPFMDVSAGRQCPALCGPAEAESIRGHLATLLAHLGAAEAAATSPVSSSEVVPAGWNLCTIVGVLLGYPAVYTFSVEEGAENCLALTPLRVFTVQASCPRIRDGLRVQIYSFSIPESLCAELKEVLDAWCDELKEAFSVQNDFVDLRILSEVVSLPAVAL
;
A
#
# COMPACT_ATOMS: atom_id res chain seq x y z
N LEU A 1 -12.42 -5.87 -14.41
CA LEU A 1 -11.40 -6.42 -13.49
C LEU A 1 -10.14 -6.71 -14.29
N HIS A 2 -8.97 -6.64 -13.67
CA HIS A 2 -7.70 -6.94 -14.32
C HIS A 2 -6.87 -7.91 -13.48
N LEU A 3 -6.39 -9.00 -14.09
CA LEU A 3 -5.45 -9.94 -13.46
C LEU A 3 -4.02 -9.57 -13.86
N LEU A 4 -3.23 -9.08 -12.92
CA LEU A 4 -1.83 -8.72 -13.13
C LEU A 4 -0.91 -9.83 -12.61
N GLY A 5 -0.16 -10.47 -13.51
CA GLY A 5 0.93 -11.38 -13.14
C GLY A 5 2.23 -10.64 -12.86
N ALA A 6 2.93 -11.02 -11.79
CA ALA A 6 4.28 -10.56 -11.46
C ALA A 6 5.02 -11.64 -10.65
N GLU A 7 6.15 -12.13 -11.13
CA GLU A 7 7.01 -13.12 -10.43
C GLU A 7 6.25 -14.32 -9.85
N GLY A 8 5.36 -14.92 -10.65
CA GLY A 8 4.55 -16.08 -10.22
C GLY A 8 3.42 -15.75 -9.25
N SER A 9 3.27 -14.49 -8.83
CA SER A 9 2.10 -13.98 -8.11
C SER A 9 1.06 -13.40 -9.07
N ALA A 10 -0.22 -13.45 -8.68
CA ALA A 10 -1.32 -12.87 -9.43
C ALA A 10 -2.15 -11.93 -8.56
N LEU A 11 -2.29 -10.68 -8.99
CA LEU A 11 -3.07 -9.64 -8.32
C LEU A 11 -4.36 -9.38 -9.08
N LEU A 12 -5.51 -9.47 -8.39
CA LEU A 12 -6.79 -9.06 -8.93
C LEU A 12 -7.03 -7.58 -8.62
N LEU A 13 -7.09 -6.76 -9.67
CA LEU A 13 -7.14 -5.32 -9.58
C LEU A 13 -8.43 -4.76 -10.19
N HIS A 14 -8.90 -3.66 -9.61
CA HIS A 14 -9.76 -2.72 -10.33
C HIS A 14 -8.86 -1.70 -11.05
N PRO A 15 -8.67 -1.78 -12.37
CA PRO A 15 -7.62 -1.05 -13.08
C PRO A 15 -7.70 0.47 -12.87
N GLY A 16 -8.88 1.06 -12.98
CA GLY A 16 -9.06 2.50 -12.70
C GLY A 16 -8.72 2.90 -11.26
N LEU A 17 -8.91 2.02 -10.26
CA LEU A 17 -8.55 2.31 -8.87
C LEU A 17 -7.04 2.18 -8.66
N ALA A 18 -6.45 1.10 -9.19
CA ALA A 18 -5.00 0.88 -9.16
C ALA A 18 -4.25 2.07 -9.80
N ARG A 19 -4.68 2.52 -10.97
CA ARG A 19 -4.11 3.69 -11.66
C ARG A 19 -4.21 4.97 -10.83
N ARG A 20 -5.36 5.22 -10.18
CA ARG A 20 -5.52 6.38 -9.29
C ARG A 20 -4.57 6.32 -8.09
N ARG A 21 -4.43 5.15 -7.45
CA ARG A 21 -3.51 4.94 -6.32
C ARG A 21 -2.05 5.17 -6.72
N LEU A 22 -1.62 4.58 -7.84
CA LEU A 22 -0.28 4.82 -8.39
C LEU A 22 -0.04 6.30 -8.68
N ALA A 23 -0.98 6.97 -9.35
CA ALA A 23 -0.87 8.39 -9.66
C ALA A 23 -0.85 9.29 -8.40
N ALA A 24 -1.59 8.93 -7.36
CA ALA A 24 -1.58 9.65 -6.09
C ALA A 24 -0.20 9.57 -5.42
N VAL A 25 0.36 8.36 -5.30
CA VAL A 25 1.70 8.16 -4.73
C VAL A 25 2.78 8.88 -5.53
N LEU A 26 2.70 8.88 -6.87
CA LEU A 26 3.62 9.63 -7.73
C LEU A 26 3.62 11.14 -7.46
N ARG A 27 2.48 11.70 -7.02
CA ARG A 27 2.34 13.12 -6.66
C ARG A 27 2.62 13.42 -5.19
N ALA A 28 2.54 12.43 -4.30
CA ALA A 28 2.71 12.62 -2.86
C ALA A 28 4.06 13.26 -2.50
N ARG A 29 4.01 14.21 -1.56
CA ARG A 29 5.15 14.91 -0.96
C ARG A 29 4.93 14.97 0.56
N PRO A 30 5.86 14.48 1.39
CA PRO A 30 7.07 13.71 1.02
C PRO A 30 6.72 12.38 0.31
N ALA A 31 7.73 11.71 -0.23
CA ALA A 31 7.53 10.37 -0.78
C ALA A 31 7.16 9.42 0.37
N PRO A 32 6.03 8.69 0.30
CA PRO A 32 5.54 7.90 1.43
C PRO A 32 6.20 6.51 1.45
N PHE A 33 7.52 6.47 1.24
CA PHE A 33 8.34 5.25 1.19
C PHE A 33 9.22 5.19 2.43
N MET A 34 9.09 4.10 3.18
CA MET A 34 9.83 3.85 4.40
C MET A 34 10.85 2.75 4.14
N ASP A 35 12.12 3.11 4.16
CA ASP A 35 13.24 2.18 4.05
C ASP A 35 13.40 1.41 5.37
N VAL A 36 13.18 0.11 5.29
CA VAL A 36 13.25 -0.84 6.41
C VAL A 36 14.31 -1.92 6.18
N SER A 37 15.26 -1.67 5.27
CA SER A 37 16.33 -2.63 4.94
C SER A 37 17.07 -3.13 6.18
N ALA A 38 17.43 -4.41 6.20
CA ALA A 38 18.04 -5.09 7.34
C ALA A 38 19.35 -4.43 7.82
N GLY A 39 20.15 -3.86 6.90
CA GLY A 39 21.40 -3.17 7.23
C GLY A 39 21.22 -1.86 8.02
N ARG A 40 19.98 -1.37 8.21
CA ARG A 40 19.72 -0.12 8.93
C ARG A 40 19.63 -0.33 10.43
N GLN A 41 20.10 0.67 11.18
CA GLN A 41 19.89 0.73 12.63
C GLN A 41 18.44 1.07 13.01
N CYS A 42 17.75 1.84 12.17
CA CYS A 42 16.36 2.23 12.37
C CYS A 42 15.67 2.49 11.02
N PRO A 43 14.34 2.32 10.95
CA PRO A 43 13.59 2.66 9.76
C PRO A 43 13.58 4.17 9.51
N ALA A 44 13.60 4.56 8.25
CA ALA A 44 13.62 5.97 7.85
C ALA A 44 12.79 6.20 6.58
N LEU A 45 12.45 7.45 6.30
CA LEU A 45 11.96 7.80 4.97
C LEU A 45 13.07 7.66 3.94
N CYS A 46 12.73 7.16 2.75
CA CYS A 46 13.67 7.06 1.63
C CYS A 46 14.27 8.42 1.25
N GLY A 47 15.54 8.41 0.87
CA GLY A 47 16.19 9.57 0.28
C GLY A 47 15.62 9.91 -1.11
N PRO A 48 15.91 11.10 -1.66
CA PRO A 48 15.38 11.52 -2.96
C PRO A 48 15.70 10.56 -4.11
N ALA A 49 16.93 10.02 -4.14
CA ALA A 49 17.36 9.10 -5.20
C ALA A 49 16.62 7.74 -5.14
N GLU A 50 16.49 7.17 -3.93
CA GLU A 50 15.75 5.92 -3.70
C GLU A 50 14.26 6.11 -4.02
N ALA A 51 13.67 7.21 -3.55
CA ALA A 51 12.28 7.54 -3.84
C ALA A 51 12.04 7.70 -5.34
N GLU A 52 12.97 8.30 -6.10
CA GLU A 52 12.85 8.46 -7.54
C GLU A 52 12.95 7.12 -8.28
N SER A 53 13.83 6.22 -7.85
CA SER A 53 13.90 4.86 -8.38
C SER A 53 12.56 4.13 -8.21
N ILE A 54 11.97 4.17 -7.00
CA ILE A 54 10.66 3.57 -6.72
C ILE A 54 9.57 4.21 -7.59
N ARG A 55 9.59 5.54 -7.75
CA ARG A 55 8.65 6.26 -8.64
C ARG A 55 8.79 5.81 -10.10
N GLY A 56 10.00 5.52 -10.58
CA GLY A 56 10.24 4.96 -11.90
C GLY A 56 9.54 3.61 -12.11
N HIS A 57 9.61 2.71 -11.11
CA HIS A 57 8.89 1.44 -11.13
C HIS A 57 7.36 1.65 -11.14
N LEU A 58 6.85 2.51 -10.26
CA LEU A 58 5.41 2.83 -10.17
C LEU A 58 4.89 3.49 -11.46
N ALA A 59 5.69 4.35 -12.11
CA ALA A 59 5.35 5.00 -13.37
C ALA A 59 5.28 3.98 -14.52
N THR A 60 6.23 3.04 -14.56
CA THR A 60 6.21 1.92 -15.51
C THR A 60 4.94 1.09 -15.34
N LEU A 61 4.59 0.72 -14.09
CA LEU A 61 3.37 -0.01 -13.80
C LEU A 61 2.10 0.77 -14.18
N LEU A 62 2.07 2.08 -13.91
CA LEU A 62 0.95 2.94 -14.27
C LEU A 62 0.73 2.99 -15.79
N ALA A 63 1.82 3.11 -16.57
CA ALA A 63 1.77 3.10 -18.02
C ALA A 63 1.29 1.74 -18.54
N HIS A 64 1.80 0.65 -17.97
CA HIS A 64 1.40 -0.72 -18.31
C HIS A 64 -0.10 -0.94 -18.07
N LEU A 65 -0.62 -0.59 -16.89
CA LEU A 65 -2.05 -0.71 -16.59
C LEU A 65 -2.91 0.17 -17.50
N GLY A 66 -2.41 1.35 -17.89
CA GLY A 66 -3.08 2.22 -18.87
C GLY A 66 -3.18 1.57 -20.25
N ALA A 67 -2.10 0.96 -20.73
CA ALA A 67 -2.08 0.24 -22.00
C ALA A 67 -2.99 -1.01 -21.96
N ALA A 68 -2.94 -1.77 -20.86
CA ALA A 68 -3.78 -2.95 -20.67
C ALA A 68 -5.28 -2.61 -20.61
N GLU A 69 -5.64 -1.48 -19.99
CA GLU A 69 -7.02 -0.98 -19.97
C GLU A 69 -7.47 -0.52 -21.36
N ALA A 70 -6.61 0.17 -22.11
CA ALA A 70 -6.92 0.62 -23.48
C ALA A 70 -7.06 -0.54 -24.47
N ALA A 71 -6.30 -1.63 -24.28
CA ALA A 71 -6.37 -2.83 -25.11
C ALA A 71 -7.48 -3.81 -24.70
N ALA A 72 -8.15 -3.59 -23.56
CA ALA A 72 -9.15 -4.52 -23.04
C ALA A 72 -10.41 -4.54 -23.91
N THR A 73 -10.73 -5.71 -24.47
CA THR A 73 -11.96 -5.96 -25.24
C THR A 73 -13.03 -6.67 -24.42
N SER A 74 -12.72 -7.04 -23.17
CA SER A 74 -13.54 -7.85 -22.27
C SER A 74 -13.65 -7.19 -20.88
N PRO A 75 -14.73 -7.44 -20.12
CA PRO A 75 -14.87 -6.99 -18.73
C PRO A 75 -13.75 -7.47 -17.79
N VAL A 76 -13.08 -8.57 -18.17
CA VAL A 76 -11.92 -9.13 -17.48
C VAL A 76 -10.76 -9.18 -18.47
N SER A 77 -9.64 -8.55 -18.10
CA SER A 77 -8.39 -8.60 -18.86
C SER A 77 -7.25 -9.15 -18.00
N SER A 78 -6.18 -9.60 -18.62
CA SER A 78 -4.98 -10.09 -17.95
C SER A 78 -3.74 -9.56 -18.62
N SER A 79 -2.70 -9.30 -17.83
CA SER A 79 -1.38 -8.94 -18.34
C SER A 79 -0.30 -9.38 -17.36
N GLU A 80 0.94 -9.34 -17.80
CA GLU A 80 2.10 -9.69 -17.00
C GLU A 80 3.13 -8.58 -17.06
N VAL A 81 3.80 -8.32 -15.94
CA VAL A 81 4.97 -7.44 -15.86
C VAL A 81 6.18 -8.27 -15.47
N VAL A 82 7.35 -7.87 -15.96
CA VAL A 82 8.65 -8.42 -15.54
C VAL A 82 9.24 -7.45 -14.50
N PRO A 83 9.14 -7.75 -13.20
CA PRO A 83 9.41 -6.77 -12.14
C PRO A 83 10.90 -6.71 -11.77
N ALA A 84 11.79 -6.64 -12.75
CA ALA A 84 13.23 -6.65 -12.51
C ALA A 84 13.63 -5.47 -11.61
N GLY A 85 14.16 -5.79 -10.41
CA GLY A 85 14.56 -4.80 -9.40
C GLY A 85 13.41 -4.15 -8.64
N TRP A 86 12.16 -4.60 -8.81
CA TRP A 86 11.03 -4.06 -8.06
C TRP A 86 10.94 -4.72 -6.69
N ASN A 87 10.72 -3.91 -5.67
CA ASN A 87 10.27 -4.44 -4.38
C ASN A 87 8.75 -4.68 -4.44
N LEU A 88 8.34 -5.95 -4.58
CA LEU A 88 6.92 -6.30 -4.70
C LEU A 88 6.09 -5.92 -3.48
N CYS A 89 6.66 -5.95 -2.28
CA CYS A 89 5.97 -5.49 -1.06
C CYS A 89 5.62 -4.00 -1.18
N THR A 90 6.55 -3.17 -1.68
CA THR A 90 6.31 -1.75 -1.96
C THR A 90 5.17 -1.58 -2.97
N ILE A 91 5.23 -2.29 -4.11
CA ILE A 91 4.24 -2.20 -5.19
C ILE A 91 2.85 -2.61 -4.70
N VAL A 92 2.76 -3.74 -4.01
CA VAL A 92 1.50 -4.27 -3.48
C VAL A 92 0.92 -3.33 -2.43
N GLY A 93 1.74 -2.77 -1.52
CA GLY A 93 1.30 -1.78 -0.55
C GLY A 93 0.65 -0.56 -1.22
N VAL A 94 1.24 -0.06 -2.31
CA VAL A 94 0.67 1.05 -3.09
C VAL A 94 -0.64 0.64 -3.75
N LEU A 95 -0.70 -0.54 -4.35
CA LEU A 95 -1.89 -1.04 -5.02
C LEU A 95 -3.04 -1.32 -4.04
N LEU A 96 -2.73 -1.75 -2.81
CA LEU A 96 -3.69 -1.88 -1.71
C LEU A 96 -4.21 -0.53 -1.23
N GLY A 97 -3.47 0.56 -1.50
CA GLY A 97 -3.85 1.91 -1.14
C GLY A 97 -3.44 2.27 0.29
N TYR A 98 -2.34 1.73 0.79
CA TYR A 98 -1.76 2.16 2.05
C TYR A 98 -1.19 3.59 1.94
N PRO A 99 -1.34 4.42 3.00
CA PRO A 99 -0.88 5.80 2.99
C PRO A 99 0.65 5.92 2.93
N ALA A 100 1.34 4.94 3.49
CA ALA A 100 2.79 4.79 3.41
C ALA A 100 3.14 3.30 3.28
N VAL A 101 4.25 3.03 2.60
CA VAL A 101 4.65 1.65 2.26
C VAL A 101 6.09 1.39 2.64
N TYR A 102 6.35 0.18 3.10
CA TYR A 102 7.70 -0.31 3.32
C TYR A 102 8.40 -0.58 2.00
N THR A 103 9.70 -0.35 2.00
CA THR A 103 10.63 -0.74 0.95
C THR A 103 11.93 -1.22 1.59
N PHE A 104 12.60 -2.14 0.92
CA PHE A 104 13.87 -2.71 1.35
C PHE A 104 14.68 -3.17 0.14
N SER A 105 15.98 -3.36 0.34
CA SER A 105 16.87 -3.91 -0.70
C SER A 105 16.47 -5.35 -1.05
N VAL A 106 16.04 -5.57 -2.30
CA VAL A 106 15.67 -6.91 -2.79
C VAL A 106 16.88 -7.85 -2.82
N GLU A 107 18.09 -7.30 -2.96
CA GLU A 107 19.35 -8.07 -2.99
C GLU A 107 19.74 -8.62 -1.61
N GLU A 108 19.34 -7.95 -0.54
CA GLU A 108 19.62 -8.36 0.85
C GLU A 108 18.59 -9.37 1.40
N GLY A 109 17.57 -9.72 0.61
CA GLY A 109 16.49 -10.62 1.00
C GLY A 109 15.32 -9.90 1.68
N ALA A 110 14.47 -10.67 2.37
CA ALA A 110 13.25 -10.17 3.01
C ALA A 110 13.44 -9.78 4.50
N GLU A 111 14.68 -9.81 4.99
CA GLU A 111 15.00 -9.36 6.34
C GLU A 111 14.80 -7.83 6.46
N ASN A 112 14.48 -7.36 7.66
CA ASN A 112 14.20 -5.95 7.91
C ASN A 112 14.64 -5.51 9.31
N CYS A 113 14.78 -4.19 9.49
CA CYS A 113 15.22 -3.58 10.74
C CYS A 113 14.09 -3.37 11.77
N LEU A 114 12.90 -3.97 11.57
CA LEU A 114 11.71 -3.69 12.40
C LEU A 114 11.64 -4.49 13.70
N ALA A 115 12.55 -5.44 13.92
CA ALA A 115 12.60 -6.22 15.16
C ALA A 115 12.68 -5.31 16.39
N LEU A 116 11.75 -5.48 17.33
CA LEU A 116 11.59 -4.67 18.55
C LEU A 116 11.42 -3.17 18.31
N THR A 117 11.19 -2.75 17.06
CA THR A 117 10.87 -1.35 16.74
C THR A 117 9.40 -1.09 17.12
N PRO A 118 9.08 0.02 17.81
CA PRO A 118 7.69 0.41 18.03
C PRO A 118 7.00 0.73 16.70
N LEU A 119 5.90 0.02 16.43
CA LEU A 119 5.08 0.16 15.23
C LEU A 119 3.70 0.65 15.61
N ARG A 120 3.24 1.74 15.00
CA ARG A 120 1.84 2.14 15.01
C ARG A 120 1.08 1.29 14.01
N VAL A 121 0.24 0.40 14.50
CA VAL A 121 -0.67 -0.39 13.69
C VAL A 121 -1.96 0.38 13.53
N PHE A 122 -2.39 0.55 12.29
CA PHE A 122 -3.68 1.11 11.94
C PHE A 122 -4.61 -0.01 11.50
N THR A 123 -5.80 -0.05 12.10
CA THR A 123 -6.83 -1.03 11.79
C THR A 123 -8.09 -0.29 11.37
N VAL A 124 -8.56 -0.58 10.16
CA VAL A 124 -9.83 -0.05 9.65
C VAL A 124 -10.86 -1.15 9.66
N GLN A 125 -12.00 -0.88 10.29
CA GLN A 125 -13.11 -1.81 10.36
C GLN A 125 -14.40 -1.14 9.90
N ALA A 126 -15.28 -1.92 9.28
CA ALA A 126 -16.63 -1.50 8.96
C ALA A 126 -17.60 -2.67 9.11
N SER A 127 -18.86 -2.39 9.39
CA SER A 127 -19.92 -3.40 9.42
C SER A 127 -20.52 -3.55 8.03
N CYS A 128 -20.76 -4.77 7.57
CA CYS A 128 -21.47 -5.04 6.33
C CYS A 128 -22.91 -5.50 6.65
N PRO A 129 -23.94 -4.64 6.50
CA PRO A 129 -25.31 -4.97 6.87
C PRO A 129 -25.91 -6.13 6.05
N ARG A 130 -25.34 -6.38 4.87
CA ARG A 130 -25.79 -7.42 3.94
C ARG A 130 -25.32 -8.83 4.33
N ILE A 131 -24.37 -8.93 5.27
CA ILE A 131 -23.87 -10.19 5.82
C ILE A 131 -24.57 -10.43 7.16
N ARG A 132 -24.89 -11.70 7.45
CA ARG A 132 -25.59 -12.13 8.67
C ARG A 132 -24.99 -11.47 9.92
N ASP A 133 -25.86 -10.98 10.80
CA ASP A 133 -25.51 -10.34 12.07
C ASP A 133 -24.70 -9.03 11.95
N GLY A 134 -24.69 -8.40 10.76
CA GLY A 134 -24.00 -7.12 10.55
C GLY A 134 -22.48 -7.22 10.75
N LEU A 135 -21.90 -8.31 10.24
CA LEU A 135 -20.49 -8.69 10.42
C LEU A 135 -19.55 -7.48 10.32
N ARG A 136 -18.77 -7.26 11.39
CA ARG A 136 -17.67 -6.30 11.39
C ARG A 136 -16.46 -6.92 10.71
N VAL A 137 -16.08 -6.36 9.58
CA VAL A 137 -14.92 -6.80 8.80
C VAL A 137 -13.77 -5.83 8.97
N GLN A 138 -12.55 -6.35 8.96
CA GLN A 138 -11.34 -5.56 8.86
C GLN A 138 -11.04 -5.30 7.39
N ILE A 139 -11.04 -4.03 7.00
CA ILE A 139 -10.83 -3.59 5.61
C ILE A 139 -9.35 -3.33 5.35
N TYR A 140 -8.67 -2.69 6.31
CA TYR A 140 -7.24 -2.39 6.24
C TYR A 140 -6.54 -2.78 7.53
N SER A 141 -5.31 -3.24 7.40
CA SER A 141 -4.38 -3.42 8.51
C SER A 141 -2.96 -3.19 7.99
N PHE A 142 -2.33 -2.13 8.47
CA PHE A 142 -0.95 -1.79 8.12
C PHE A 142 -0.25 -1.18 9.31
N SER A 143 1.08 -1.17 9.28
CA SER A 143 1.91 -0.56 10.31
C SER A 143 2.81 0.52 9.75
N ILE A 144 3.14 1.49 10.60
CA ILE A 144 4.13 2.53 10.35
C ILE A 144 5.07 2.55 11.56
N PRO A 145 6.39 2.71 11.38
CA PRO A 145 7.29 2.91 12.50
C PRO A 145 6.86 4.15 13.29
N GLU A 146 6.69 4.01 14.60
CA GLU A 146 6.18 5.09 15.45
C GLU A 146 7.03 6.37 15.30
N SER A 147 8.34 6.19 15.08
CA SER A 147 9.30 7.27 14.85
C SER A 147 9.04 8.11 13.60
N LEU A 148 8.27 7.61 12.62
CA LEU A 148 7.97 8.31 11.35
C LEU A 148 6.53 8.84 11.29
N CYS A 149 5.74 8.65 12.34
CA CYS A 149 4.33 9.05 12.34
C CYS A 149 4.15 10.57 12.25
N ALA A 150 5.06 11.36 12.83
CA ALA A 150 4.99 12.81 12.78
C ALA A 150 5.26 13.33 11.35
N GLU A 151 6.29 12.80 10.68
CA GLU A 151 6.68 13.15 9.32
C GLU A 151 5.63 12.73 8.29
N LEU A 152 4.90 11.65 8.55
CA LEU A 152 3.85 11.14 7.68
C LEU A 152 2.44 11.63 8.05
N LYS A 153 2.32 12.51 9.06
CA LYS A 153 1.03 12.93 9.60
C LYS A 153 0.08 13.46 8.54
N GLU A 154 0.55 14.38 7.68
CA GLU A 154 -0.30 14.99 6.64
C GLU A 154 -0.81 13.93 5.64
N VAL A 155 0.04 12.98 5.28
CA VAL A 155 -0.33 11.88 4.36
C VAL A 155 -1.35 10.95 5.03
N LEU A 156 -1.17 10.65 6.32
CA LEU A 156 -2.08 9.81 7.10
C LEU A 156 -3.45 10.46 7.30
N ASP A 157 -3.47 11.75 7.64
CA ASP A 157 -4.71 12.50 7.83
C ASP A 157 -5.49 12.59 6.50
N ALA A 158 -4.82 12.95 5.40
CA ALA A 158 -5.43 13.00 4.08
C ALA A 158 -6.02 11.64 3.66
N TRP A 159 -5.27 10.55 3.86
CA TRP A 159 -5.76 9.20 3.60
C TRP A 159 -6.97 8.84 4.47
N CYS A 160 -6.97 9.20 5.75
CA CYS A 160 -8.10 8.97 6.64
C CYS A 160 -9.36 9.71 6.16
N ASP A 161 -9.20 10.94 5.68
CA ASP A 161 -10.32 11.75 5.21
C ASP A 161 -10.86 11.26 3.87
N GLU A 162 -9.99 10.92 2.92
CA GLU A 162 -10.38 10.26 1.67
C GLU A 162 -11.12 8.94 1.93
N LEU A 163 -10.67 8.16 2.92
CA LEU A 163 -11.32 6.91 3.29
C LEU A 163 -12.71 7.13 3.90
N LYS A 164 -12.87 8.13 4.79
CA LYS A 164 -14.19 8.50 5.35
C LYS A 164 -15.14 8.97 4.25
N GLU A 165 -14.65 9.82 3.34
CA GLU A 165 -15.43 10.29 2.20
C GLU A 165 -15.88 9.13 1.32
N ALA A 166 -14.96 8.23 0.95
CA ALA A 166 -15.27 7.05 0.14
C ALA A 166 -16.32 6.13 0.80
N PHE A 167 -16.27 5.97 2.13
CA PHE A 167 -17.28 5.20 2.85
C PHE A 167 -18.61 5.94 2.99
N SER A 168 -18.63 7.28 2.99
CA SER A 168 -19.85 8.08 3.11
C SER A 168 -20.75 8.05 1.86
N VAL A 169 -20.17 7.75 0.69
CA VAL A 169 -20.88 7.75 -0.61
C VAL A 169 -21.41 6.36 -1.02
N GLN A 170 -21.27 5.36 -0.15
CA GLN A 170 -21.71 3.98 -0.37
C GLN A 170 -22.44 3.43 0.87
N ASN A 171 -23.28 2.41 0.69
CA ASN A 171 -24.10 1.81 1.76
C ASN A 171 -23.82 0.31 1.99
N ASP A 172 -22.83 -0.26 1.31
CA ASP A 172 -22.46 -1.67 1.47
C ASP A 172 -21.68 -1.92 2.78
N PHE A 173 -20.90 -0.94 3.22
CA PHE A 173 -20.18 -0.92 4.48
C PHE A 173 -20.53 0.32 5.31
N VAL A 174 -20.89 0.15 6.57
CA VAL A 174 -21.30 1.22 7.49
C VAL A 174 -20.48 1.16 8.78
N ASP A 175 -20.67 2.14 9.68
CA ASP A 175 -19.99 2.19 10.98
C ASP A 175 -18.46 2.06 10.89
N LEU A 176 -17.88 2.83 9.94
CA LEU A 176 -16.43 2.90 9.73
C LEU A 176 -15.74 3.31 11.04
N ARG A 177 -14.72 2.54 11.42
CA ARG A 177 -13.82 2.83 12.53
C ARG A 177 -12.39 2.75 12.05
N ILE A 178 -11.62 3.79 12.37
CA ILE A 178 -10.17 3.82 12.18
C ILE A 178 -9.57 3.80 13.58
N LEU A 179 -8.88 2.72 13.91
CA LEU A 179 -8.24 2.49 15.20
C LEU A 179 -6.73 2.50 15.01
N SER A 180 -5.99 2.86 16.06
CA SER A 180 -4.54 2.70 16.07
C SER A 180 -4.02 2.29 17.44
N GLU A 181 -3.01 1.44 17.46
CA GLU A 181 -2.28 1.04 18.66
C GLU A 181 -0.77 0.96 18.37
N VAL A 182 0.07 1.01 19.40
CA VAL A 182 1.52 0.87 19.27
C VAL A 182 1.92 -0.50 19.80
N VAL A 183 2.62 -1.27 18.96
CA VAL A 183 3.11 -2.61 19.30
C VAL A 183 4.61 -2.73 19.04
N SER A 184 5.27 -3.66 19.73
CA SER A 184 6.65 -4.04 19.44
C SER A 184 6.72 -5.56 19.34
N LEU A 185 7.19 -6.06 18.20
CA LEU A 185 7.23 -7.49 17.90
C LEU A 185 8.68 -7.95 17.76
N PRO A 186 9.02 -9.19 18.18
CA PRO A 186 10.38 -9.71 18.07
C PRO A 186 10.81 -9.93 16.61
N ALA A 187 9.85 -10.13 15.71
CA ALA A 187 10.07 -10.24 14.27
C ALA A 187 8.85 -9.70 13.51
N VAL A 188 9.09 -9.16 12.32
CA VAL A 188 8.06 -8.64 11.42
C VAL A 188 8.28 -9.25 10.05
N ALA A 189 7.25 -9.88 9.49
CA ALA A 189 7.27 -10.43 8.13
C ALA A 189 6.67 -9.39 7.16
N LEU A 190 7.26 -9.29 5.97
CA LEU A 190 6.88 -8.37 4.90
C LEU A 190 6.45 -9.12 3.64
#